data_AF-A0A7H2Q3G2-F1
#
_entry.id   AF-A0A7H2Q3G2-F1
#
_cell.length_a   1.000
_cell.length_b   1.000
_cell.length_c   1.000
_cell.angle_alpha   90.00
_cell.angle_beta   90.00
_cell.angle_gamma   90.00
#
_symmetry.space_group_name_H-M   'P 1'
#
loop_
_entity.id
_entity.type
_entity.pdbx_description
1 polymer ?
#
loop_
_entity_poly.entity_id
_entity_poly.type
_entity_poly.pdbx_seq_one_letter_code
_entity_poly.pdbx_strand_id
1 'polypeptide(L)'
;MSTELKQTKIGRYQNLNIELVTWDCTTAEVELSCACIFEHEMDNRSFSGGLAHLDEALNGKLYEIRKNNWFSAKLNDSLLINQTSSTIHASKVLLIGMGAPEDFTVERIETAIKTVVRTAHQLELKSVAFAPSLLDTGLNPPTGLNELMLRSLKEELDRHHQLYLQKLVKKSEIEKWVFDAGFQNYDAKAEQYIASFAKVFTQDEF
;
A
#
# COMPACT_ATOMS: atom_id res chain seq x y z
N MET A 1 23.35 -9.37 -3.15
CA MET A 1 22.83 -10.72 -2.85
C MET A 1 21.36 -10.69 -3.20
N SER A 2 20.89 -11.59 -4.07
CA SER A 2 19.46 -11.69 -4.37
C SER A 2 18.77 -12.23 -3.12
N THR A 3 18.02 -11.37 -2.43
CA THR A 3 17.22 -11.80 -1.29
C THR A 3 16.04 -12.58 -1.85
N GLU A 4 15.95 -13.86 -1.49
CA GLU A 4 14.93 -14.78 -1.99
C GLU A 4 13.52 -14.27 -1.63
N LEU A 5 12.67 -14.11 -2.64
CA LEU A 5 11.29 -13.63 -2.47
C LEU A 5 10.55 -14.51 -1.47
N LYS A 6 10.05 -13.91 -0.38
CA LYS A 6 9.13 -14.58 0.54
C LYS A 6 7.70 -14.12 0.28
N GLN A 7 6.78 -15.08 0.23
CA GLN A 7 5.36 -14.87 0.05
C GLN A 7 4.58 -15.77 1.00
N THR A 8 3.57 -15.18 1.65
CA THR A 8 2.67 -15.88 2.56
C THR A 8 1.25 -15.50 2.22
N LYS A 9 0.41 -16.50 1.97
CA LYS A 9 -1.03 -16.30 1.85
C LYS A 9 -1.61 -15.99 3.24
N ILE A 10 -2.22 -14.82 3.38
CA ILE A 10 -2.81 -14.37 4.64
C ILE A 10 -4.24 -14.88 4.77
N GLY A 11 -5.02 -14.79 3.70
CA GLY A 11 -6.41 -15.21 3.71
C GLY A 11 -7.15 -14.92 2.42
N ARG A 12 -8.45 -15.23 2.41
CA ARG A 12 -9.36 -14.90 1.31
C ARG A 12 -10.63 -14.29 1.88
N TYR A 13 -11.07 -13.18 1.30
CA TYR A 13 -12.32 -12.52 1.63
C TYR A 13 -13.12 -12.30 0.34
N GLN A 14 -14.31 -12.90 0.22
CA GLN A 14 -15.09 -12.89 -1.02
C GLN A 14 -14.24 -13.37 -2.23
N ASN A 15 -14.02 -12.50 -3.22
CA ASN A 15 -13.17 -12.75 -4.39
C ASN A 15 -11.71 -12.31 -4.20
N LEU A 16 -11.37 -11.67 -3.08
CA LEU A 16 -10.05 -11.12 -2.81
C LEU A 16 -9.14 -12.15 -2.14
N ASN A 17 -7.98 -12.43 -2.75
CA ASN A 17 -6.87 -13.09 -2.08
C ASN A 17 -5.96 -12.03 -1.44
N ILE A 18 -5.61 -12.20 -0.17
CA ILE A 18 -4.73 -11.31 0.57
C ILE A 18 -3.42 -12.04 0.88
N GLU A 19 -2.31 -11.39 0.57
CA GLU A 19 -0.96 -11.94 0.68
C GLU A 19 -0.01 -10.94 1.33
N LEU A 20 1.04 -11.46 1.97
CA LEU A 20 2.19 -10.69 2.44
C LEU A 20 3.38 -11.09 1.59
N VAL A 21 4.10 -10.13 1.02
CA VAL A 21 5.23 -10.41 0.12
C VAL A 21 6.39 -9.47 0.41
N THR A 22 7.63 -9.96 0.28
CA THR A 22 8.86 -9.14 0.39
C THR A 22 9.24 -8.46 -0.93
N TRP A 23 8.24 -7.94 -1.64
CA TRP A 23 8.51 -7.12 -2.82
C TRP A 23 9.02 -5.75 -2.42
N ASP A 24 9.41 -4.98 -3.43
CA ASP A 24 9.42 -3.53 -3.32
C ASP A 24 8.48 -2.96 -4.38
N CYS A 25 8.32 -1.63 -4.38
CA CYS A 25 7.42 -0.94 -5.31
C CYS A 25 7.74 -1.18 -6.80
N THR A 26 8.92 -1.67 -7.14
CA THR A 26 9.39 -1.88 -8.52
C THR A 26 9.16 -3.31 -9.01
N THR A 27 9.23 -4.29 -8.10
CA THR A 27 9.17 -5.72 -8.43
C THR A 27 7.78 -6.34 -8.25
N ALA A 28 6.85 -5.61 -7.63
CA ALA A 28 5.49 -6.07 -7.40
C ALA A 28 4.75 -6.40 -8.72
N GLU A 29 4.41 -7.68 -8.89
CA GLU A 29 3.65 -8.18 -10.04
C GLU A 29 2.14 -7.99 -9.82
N VAL A 30 1.71 -6.74 -9.95
CA VAL A 30 0.33 -6.26 -9.77
C VAL A 30 0.02 -5.16 -10.78
N GLU A 31 -1.26 -4.82 -10.98
CA GLU A 31 -1.63 -3.72 -11.86
C GLU A 31 -1.39 -2.34 -11.23
N LEU A 32 -1.51 -2.23 -9.91
CA LEU A 32 -1.28 -1.01 -9.13
C LEU A 32 -0.33 -1.26 -7.96
N SER A 33 0.85 -0.65 -8.00
CA SER A 33 1.78 -0.61 -6.86
C SER A 33 1.62 0.71 -6.10
N CYS A 34 1.42 0.65 -4.79
CA CYS A 34 1.11 1.82 -3.97
C CYS A 34 2.17 2.05 -2.90
N ALA A 35 2.65 3.28 -2.80
CA ALA A 35 3.61 3.70 -1.79
C ALA A 35 3.08 4.93 -1.05
N CYS A 36 3.06 4.86 0.29
CA CYS A 36 2.97 6.06 1.11
C CYS A 36 4.28 6.85 1.00
N ILE A 37 4.16 8.18 0.89
CA ILE A 37 5.29 9.11 0.84
C ILE A 37 4.98 10.34 1.70
N PHE A 38 5.97 10.77 2.47
CA PHE A 38 5.87 11.93 3.35
C PHE A 38 6.46 13.17 2.67
N GLU A 39 6.20 14.35 3.24
CA GLU A 39 6.78 15.63 2.77
C GLU A 39 8.32 15.57 2.77
N HIS A 40 8.89 14.94 3.80
CA HIS A 40 10.30 14.62 3.95
C HIS A 40 10.45 13.32 4.75
N GLU A 41 11.66 12.74 4.77
CA GLU A 41 11.97 11.62 5.66
C GLU A 41 12.43 12.14 7.03
N MET A 42 12.28 11.33 8.09
CA MET A 42 12.79 11.68 9.42
C MET A 42 14.27 12.07 9.37
N ASP A 43 14.64 13.08 10.15
CA ASP A 43 15.98 13.67 10.18
C ASP A 43 16.47 14.23 8.83
N ASN A 44 15.54 14.51 7.90
CA ASN A 44 15.82 14.99 6.53
C ASN A 44 16.77 14.09 5.73
N ARG A 45 16.74 12.78 6.01
CA ARG A 45 17.53 11.81 5.25
C ARG A 45 17.00 11.63 3.82
N SER A 46 17.84 11.06 2.96
CA SER A 46 17.42 10.65 1.61
C SER A 46 16.43 9.48 1.67
N PHE A 47 15.74 9.21 0.56
CA PHE A 47 14.95 8.00 0.40
C PHE A 47 15.76 6.76 0.77
N SER A 48 15.09 5.80 1.38
CA SER A 48 15.65 4.50 1.74
C SER A 48 14.66 3.39 1.42
N GLY A 49 15.09 2.13 1.46
CA GLY A 49 14.22 0.98 1.23
C GLY A 49 13.54 1.01 -0.15
N GLY A 50 12.25 0.66 -0.17
CA GLY A 50 11.45 0.58 -1.39
C GLY A 50 11.27 1.93 -2.08
N LEU A 51 11.24 3.04 -1.33
CA LEU A 51 11.21 4.39 -1.92
C LEU A 51 12.50 4.74 -2.68
N ALA A 52 13.66 4.30 -2.19
CA ALA A 52 14.93 4.50 -2.90
C ALA A 52 14.98 3.67 -4.20
N HIS A 53 14.53 2.41 -4.14
CA HIS A 53 14.45 1.57 -5.34
C HIS A 53 13.47 2.15 -6.36
N LEU A 54 12.34 2.70 -5.90
CA LEU A 54 11.38 3.37 -6.77
C LEU A 54 11.99 4.60 -7.45
N ASP A 55 12.72 5.44 -6.72
CA ASP A 55 13.40 6.60 -7.31
C ASP A 55 14.45 6.18 -8.35
N GLU A 56 15.24 5.14 -8.05
CA GLU A 56 16.21 4.57 -9.00
C GLU A 56 15.51 4.05 -10.27
N ALA A 57 14.43 3.28 -10.13
CA ALA A 57 13.66 2.77 -11.26
C ALA A 57 13.02 3.89 -12.09
N LEU A 58 12.72 5.03 -11.47
CA LEU A 58 12.22 6.24 -12.12
C LEU A 58 13.34 7.18 -12.61
N ASN A 59 14.62 6.79 -12.53
CA ASN A 59 15.80 7.59 -12.89
C ASN A 59 15.89 8.92 -12.13
N GLY A 60 15.67 8.92 -10.81
CA GLY A 60 15.78 10.10 -9.95
C GLY A 60 14.57 11.05 -10.02
N LYS A 61 13.50 10.66 -10.72
CA LYS A 61 12.33 11.54 -10.88
C LYS A 61 11.52 11.69 -9.60
N LEU A 62 11.55 10.76 -8.66
CA LEU A 62 10.85 10.92 -7.39
C LEU A 62 11.50 12.04 -6.58
N TYR A 63 12.83 12.11 -6.60
CA TYR A 63 13.59 13.23 -6.04
C TYR A 63 13.25 14.56 -6.73
N GLU A 64 13.22 14.60 -8.06
CA GLU A 64 12.86 15.83 -8.80
C GLU A 64 11.40 16.24 -8.55
N ILE A 65 10.46 15.30 -8.43
CA ILE A 65 9.06 15.58 -8.05
C ILE A 65 9.01 16.33 -6.72
N ARG A 66 9.75 15.85 -5.70
CA ARG A 66 9.81 16.49 -4.38
C ARG A 66 10.52 17.84 -4.44
N LYS A 67 11.71 17.90 -5.01
CA LYS A 67 12.55 19.12 -5.11
C LYS A 67 11.83 20.26 -5.84
N ASN A 68 11.06 19.94 -6.89
CA ASN A 68 10.32 20.93 -7.67
C ASN A 68 8.88 21.14 -7.18
N ASN A 69 8.46 20.48 -6.09
CA ASN A 69 7.11 20.53 -5.53
C ASN A 69 6.00 20.23 -6.56
N TRP A 70 6.25 19.27 -7.46
CA TRP A 70 5.23 18.80 -8.43
C TRP A 70 4.18 17.89 -7.78
N PHE A 71 4.51 17.34 -6.61
CA PHE A 71 3.61 16.61 -5.74
C PHE A 71 3.92 17.01 -4.31
N SER A 72 2.92 17.46 -3.55
CA SER A 72 3.17 18.06 -2.23
C SER A 72 3.38 17.01 -1.15
N ALA A 73 2.91 15.79 -1.36
CA ALA A 73 2.89 14.71 -0.36
C ALA A 73 2.15 15.08 0.94
N LYS A 74 1.34 16.15 0.93
CA LYS A 74 0.43 16.50 2.03
C LYS A 74 -0.56 15.38 2.27
N LEU A 75 -1.11 15.32 3.49
CA LEU A 75 -2.14 14.34 3.82
C LEU A 75 -3.30 14.41 2.81
N ASN A 76 -3.66 13.25 2.24
CA ASN A 76 -4.68 13.07 1.20
C ASN A 76 -4.30 13.52 -0.22
N ASP A 77 -3.07 14.00 -0.43
CA ASP A 77 -2.54 14.19 -1.78
C ASP A 77 -2.32 12.82 -2.43
N SER A 78 -2.55 12.70 -3.74
CA SER A 78 -2.27 11.45 -4.46
C SER A 78 -1.77 11.71 -5.88
N LEU A 79 -0.76 10.95 -6.32
CA LEU A 79 -0.20 11.02 -7.66
C LEU A 79 -0.20 9.63 -8.31
N LEU A 80 -0.92 9.51 -9.42
CA LEU A 80 -0.90 8.31 -10.26
C LEU A 80 0.14 8.46 -11.36
N ILE A 81 1.19 7.64 -11.29
CA ILE A 81 2.17 7.45 -12.35
C ILE A 81 1.68 6.29 -13.22
N ASN A 82 1.17 6.61 -14.41
CA ASN A 82 0.64 5.64 -15.38
C ASN A 82 1.52 5.49 -16.63
N GLN A 83 2.71 6.09 -16.61
CA GLN A 83 3.77 5.91 -17.59
C GLN A 83 4.99 5.32 -16.89
N THR A 84 4.95 4.02 -16.63
CA THR A 84 6.06 3.29 -16.01
C THR A 84 7.08 2.84 -17.06
N SER A 85 8.35 2.79 -16.68
CA SER A 85 9.42 2.19 -17.48
C SER A 85 9.40 0.66 -17.33
N SER A 86 10.14 -0.05 -18.19
CA SER A 86 10.28 -1.52 -18.11
C SER A 86 10.94 -2.03 -16.82
N THR A 87 11.48 -1.13 -15.99
CA THR A 87 12.09 -1.44 -14.69
C THR A 87 11.06 -1.55 -13.56
N ILE A 88 9.81 -1.16 -13.80
CA ILE A 88 8.71 -1.29 -12.84
C ILE A 88 7.72 -2.31 -13.42
N HIS A 89 7.51 -3.42 -12.71
CA HIS A 89 6.62 -4.50 -13.15
C HIS A 89 5.15 -4.08 -13.13
N ALA A 90 4.78 -3.22 -12.19
CA ALA A 90 3.42 -2.72 -12.11
C ALA A 90 3.07 -1.77 -13.27
N SER A 91 1.86 -1.89 -13.80
CA SER A 91 1.38 -1.01 -14.88
C SER A 91 1.20 0.44 -14.44
N LYS A 92 0.99 0.65 -13.14
CA LYS A 92 0.73 1.94 -12.51
C LYS A 92 1.37 1.97 -11.12
N VAL A 93 1.86 3.13 -10.74
CA VAL A 93 2.30 3.43 -9.36
C VAL A 93 1.42 4.54 -8.80
N LEU A 94 0.90 4.36 -7.59
CA LEU A 94 0.16 5.38 -6.86
C LEU A 94 0.97 5.83 -5.64
N LEU A 95 1.34 7.10 -5.61
CA LEU A 95 1.91 7.74 -4.43
C LEU A 95 0.78 8.32 -3.59
N ILE A 96 0.79 8.05 -2.28
CA ILE A 96 -0.15 8.63 -1.32
C ILE A 96 0.62 9.55 -0.37
N GLY A 97 0.23 10.83 -0.35
CA GLY A 97 0.78 11.83 0.55
C GLY A 97 0.34 11.60 2.00
N MET A 98 1.32 11.53 2.90
CA MET A 98 1.14 11.26 4.32
C MET A 98 1.34 12.51 5.20
N GLY A 99 1.69 13.65 4.62
CA GLY A 99 2.05 14.88 5.32
C GLY A 99 3.46 14.85 5.90
N ALA A 100 3.74 15.73 6.86
CA ALA A 100 4.96 15.71 7.65
C ALA A 100 5.03 14.42 8.51
N PRO A 101 6.19 13.73 8.55
CA PRO A 101 6.35 12.50 9.33
C PRO A 101 6.25 12.73 10.84
N GLU A 102 6.57 13.92 11.34
CA GLU A 102 6.47 14.29 12.75
C GLU A 102 5.02 14.30 13.26
N ASP A 103 4.06 14.56 12.36
CA ASP A 103 2.64 14.58 12.68
C ASP A 103 1.96 13.23 12.40
N PHE A 104 2.73 12.17 12.13
CA PHE A 104 2.18 10.87 11.76
C PHE A 104 1.26 10.32 12.85
N THR A 105 0.07 9.89 12.43
CA THR A 105 -0.85 9.09 13.24
C THR A 105 -1.26 7.87 12.45
N VAL A 106 -1.67 6.81 13.14
CA VAL A 106 -2.01 5.54 12.49
C VAL A 106 -3.25 5.66 11.60
N GLU A 107 -4.16 6.59 11.91
CA GLU A 107 -5.38 6.90 11.14
C GLU A 107 -5.05 7.43 9.73
N ARG A 108 -3.85 7.99 9.52
CA ARG A 108 -3.40 8.39 8.18
C ARG A 108 -3.25 7.17 7.27
N ILE A 109 -2.85 6.01 7.81
CA ILE A 109 -2.76 4.75 7.03
C ILE A 109 -4.14 4.25 6.62
N GLU A 110 -5.15 4.37 7.49
CA GLU A 110 -6.52 4.04 7.09
C GLU A 110 -6.95 4.87 5.89
N THR A 111 -6.62 6.16 5.91
CA THR A 111 -6.97 7.07 4.83
C THR A 111 -6.22 6.73 3.54
N ALA A 112 -4.96 6.31 3.64
CA ALA A 112 -4.20 5.79 2.51
C ALA A 112 -4.84 4.53 1.90
N ILE A 113 -5.24 3.55 2.72
CA ILE A 113 -5.94 2.35 2.24
C ILE A 113 -7.25 2.72 1.53
N LYS A 114 -8.04 3.63 2.11
CA LYS A 114 -9.30 4.12 1.50
C LYS A 114 -9.04 4.74 0.12
N THR A 115 -8.01 5.58 0.00
CA THR A 115 -7.60 6.17 -1.29
C THR A 115 -7.23 5.08 -2.30
N VAL A 116 -6.40 4.12 -1.91
CA VAL A 116 -5.94 3.05 -2.81
C VAL A 116 -7.11 2.20 -3.32
N VAL A 117 -8.00 1.74 -2.43
CA VAL A 117 -9.16 0.92 -2.82
C VAL A 117 -10.06 1.69 -3.78
N ARG A 118 -10.34 2.97 -3.51
CA ARG A 118 -11.15 3.82 -4.40
C ARG A 118 -10.49 4.01 -5.75
N THR A 119 -9.18 4.27 -5.79
CA THR A 119 -8.44 4.40 -7.05
C THR A 119 -8.47 3.10 -7.84
N ALA A 120 -8.27 1.95 -7.20
CA ALA A 120 -8.34 0.64 -7.85
C ALA A 120 -9.74 0.37 -8.44
N HIS A 121 -10.82 0.73 -7.74
CA HIS A 121 -12.19 0.62 -8.27
C HIS A 121 -12.46 1.57 -9.44
N GLN A 122 -12.04 2.83 -9.35
CA GLN A 122 -12.21 3.82 -10.42
C GLN A 122 -11.49 3.43 -11.71
N LEU A 123 -10.37 2.72 -11.57
CA LEU A 123 -9.56 2.23 -12.68
C LEU A 123 -9.88 0.78 -13.09
N GLU A 124 -10.85 0.14 -12.43
CA GLU A 124 -11.27 -1.25 -12.70
C GLU A 124 -10.10 -2.26 -12.64
N LEU A 125 -9.20 -2.08 -11.68
CA LEU A 125 -8.00 -2.91 -11.52
C LEU A 125 -8.28 -4.15 -10.67
N LYS A 126 -7.56 -5.23 -10.98
CA LYS A 126 -7.70 -6.55 -10.35
C LYS A 126 -6.67 -6.85 -9.27
N SER A 127 -5.50 -6.24 -9.35
CA SER A 127 -4.40 -6.53 -8.44
C SER A 127 -3.70 -5.28 -7.91
N VAL A 128 -3.50 -5.24 -6.59
CA VAL A 128 -2.92 -4.10 -5.87
C VAL A 128 -1.83 -4.59 -4.92
N ALA A 129 -0.73 -3.85 -4.86
CA ALA A 129 0.27 -3.96 -3.79
C ALA A 129 0.29 -2.65 -2.98
N PHE A 130 0.35 -2.75 -1.65
CA PHE A 130 0.37 -1.60 -0.75
C PHE A 130 1.56 -1.65 0.20
N ALA A 131 2.40 -0.62 0.13
CA ALA A 131 3.50 -0.36 1.03
C ALA A 131 3.21 0.89 1.90
N PRO A 132 3.13 0.75 3.23
CA PRO A 132 2.95 1.91 4.13
C PRO A 132 4.22 2.75 4.28
N SER A 133 5.38 2.25 3.82
CA SER A 133 6.68 2.95 3.75
C SER A 133 7.19 3.61 5.05
N LEU A 134 6.66 3.24 6.22
CA LEU A 134 7.02 3.88 7.49
C LEU A 134 8.51 3.75 7.81
N LEU A 135 9.07 2.54 7.62
CA LEU A 135 10.49 2.27 7.86
C LEU A 135 11.39 3.03 6.88
N ASP A 136 10.95 3.17 5.62
CA ASP A 136 11.64 3.92 4.57
C ASP A 136 11.73 5.41 4.91
N THR A 137 10.75 5.91 5.67
CA THR A 137 10.70 7.26 6.22
C THR A 137 11.40 7.43 7.56
N GLY A 138 11.70 6.33 8.24
CA GLY A 138 12.41 6.34 9.53
C GLY A 138 11.48 6.33 10.72
N LEU A 139 10.19 6.11 10.49
CA LEU A 139 9.19 5.90 11.52
C LEU A 139 9.16 4.43 11.93
N ASN A 140 9.00 4.19 13.23
CA ASN A 140 8.71 2.85 13.73
C ASN A 140 7.23 2.53 13.50
N PRO A 141 6.89 1.39 12.88
CA PRO A 141 5.50 0.97 12.74
C PRO A 141 4.82 0.88 14.12
N PRO A 142 3.66 1.52 14.32
CA PRO A 142 2.94 1.43 15.58
C PRO A 142 2.37 0.02 15.79
N THR A 143 2.19 -0.36 17.05
CA THR A 143 1.51 -1.61 17.41
C THR A 143 0.10 -1.66 16.81
N GLY A 144 -0.29 -2.81 16.26
CA GLY A 144 -1.63 -3.01 15.70
C GLY A 144 -1.83 -2.51 14.26
N LEU A 145 -0.79 -1.96 13.62
CA LEU A 145 -0.83 -1.48 12.23
C LEU A 145 -1.41 -2.52 11.26
N ASN A 146 -1.02 -3.79 11.38
CA ASN A 146 -1.48 -4.87 10.49
C ASN A 146 -3.00 -5.06 10.58
N GLU A 147 -3.54 -5.07 11.80
CA GLU A 147 -4.98 -5.20 12.03
C GLU A 147 -5.73 -3.99 11.49
N LEU A 148 -5.19 -2.79 11.68
CA LEU A 148 -5.77 -1.56 11.16
C LEU A 148 -5.85 -1.56 9.62
N MET A 149 -4.77 -1.94 8.95
CA MET A 149 -4.72 -2.00 7.48
C MET A 149 -5.73 -3.02 6.94
N LEU A 150 -5.78 -4.21 7.55
CA LEU A 150 -6.75 -5.25 7.18
C LEU A 150 -8.19 -4.80 7.41
N ARG A 151 -8.48 -4.17 8.55
CA ARG A 151 -9.80 -3.62 8.88
C ARG A 151 -10.21 -2.53 7.90
N SER A 152 -9.32 -1.57 7.64
CA SER A 152 -9.56 -0.48 6.68
C SER A 152 -9.85 -1.01 5.28
N LEU A 153 -9.12 -2.06 4.86
CA LEU A 153 -9.34 -2.73 3.59
C LEU A 153 -10.72 -3.39 3.55
N LYS A 154 -11.08 -4.20 4.56
CA LYS A 154 -12.40 -4.84 4.65
C LYS A 154 -13.51 -3.81 4.58
N GLU A 155 -13.44 -2.78 5.42
CA GLU A 155 -14.48 -1.76 5.51
C GLU A 155 -14.70 -1.00 4.20
N GLU A 156 -13.63 -0.66 3.46
CA GLU A 156 -13.78 0.04 2.18
C GLU A 156 -14.34 -0.89 1.09
N LEU A 157 -13.94 -2.16 1.07
CA LEU A 157 -14.54 -3.17 0.18
C LEU A 157 -16.02 -3.39 0.49
N ASP A 158 -16.39 -3.46 1.77
CA ASP A 158 -17.78 -3.60 2.21
C ASP A 158 -18.60 -2.37 1.83
N ARG A 159 -18.08 -1.16 2.02
CA ARG A 159 -18.71 0.08 1.56
C ARG A 159 -18.92 0.07 0.05
N HIS A 160 -17.91 -0.30 -0.75
CA HIS A 160 -18.06 -0.41 -2.20
C HIS A 160 -19.09 -1.46 -2.61
N HIS A 161 -19.13 -2.60 -1.91
CA HIS A 161 -20.14 -3.64 -2.14
C HIS A 161 -21.55 -3.12 -1.87
N GLN A 162 -21.78 -2.38 -0.78
CA GLN A 162 -23.08 -1.76 -0.51
C GLN A 162 -23.48 -0.78 -1.62
N LEU A 163 -22.56 0.06 -2.11
CA LEU A 163 -22.82 0.96 -3.25
C LEU A 163 -23.18 0.18 -4.53
N TYR A 164 -22.54 -0.97 -4.77
CA TYR A 164 -22.86 -1.85 -5.89
C TYR A 164 -24.28 -2.43 -5.77
N LEU A 165 -24.69 -2.89 -4.58
CA LEU A 165 -26.05 -3.37 -4.33
C LEU A 165 -27.11 -2.28 -4.57
N GLN A 166 -26.78 -1.02 -4.29
CA GLN A 166 -27.62 0.14 -4.61
C GLN A 166 -27.56 0.57 -6.09
N LYS A 167 -26.82 -0.16 -6.95
CA LYS A 167 -26.62 0.14 -8.38
C LYS A 167 -25.98 1.50 -8.64
N LEU A 168 -25.17 2.00 -7.71
CA LEU A 168 -24.47 3.30 -7.82
C LEU A 168 -23.07 3.18 -8.42
N VAL A 169 -22.43 2.02 -8.30
CA VAL A 169 -21.09 1.74 -8.81
C VAL A 169 -21.04 0.38 -9.49
N LYS A 170 -19.99 0.13 -10.28
CA LYS A 170 -19.69 -1.20 -10.84
C LYS A 170 -19.25 -2.17 -9.72
N LYS A 171 -19.41 -3.47 -9.99
CA LYS A 171 -18.86 -4.51 -9.12
C LYS A 171 -17.34 -4.34 -8.98
N SER A 172 -16.78 -4.68 -7.82
CA SER A 172 -15.33 -4.74 -7.65
C SER A 172 -14.71 -5.80 -8.56
N GLU A 173 -13.66 -5.42 -9.28
CA GLU A 173 -12.77 -6.31 -10.03
C GLU A 173 -11.53 -6.72 -9.22
N ILE A 174 -11.33 -6.16 -8.01
CA ILE A 174 -10.16 -6.44 -7.18
C ILE A 174 -10.19 -7.90 -6.70
N GLU A 175 -9.22 -8.69 -7.15
CA GLU A 175 -9.08 -10.14 -6.90
C GLU A 175 -7.81 -10.47 -6.10
N LYS A 176 -6.80 -9.59 -6.10
CA LYS A 176 -5.54 -9.77 -5.38
C LYS A 176 -5.13 -8.49 -4.64
N TRP A 177 -4.82 -8.61 -3.36
CA TRP A 177 -4.22 -7.56 -2.55
C TRP A 177 -2.96 -8.07 -1.87
N VAL A 178 -1.87 -7.34 -2.06
CA VAL A 178 -0.57 -7.66 -1.47
C VAL A 178 -0.20 -6.56 -0.49
N PHE A 179 0.11 -6.94 0.74
CA PHE A 179 0.87 -6.08 1.63
C PHE A 179 2.36 -6.31 1.38
N ASP A 180 3.06 -5.23 1.08
CA ASP A 180 4.52 -5.23 1.02
C ASP A 180 5.07 -5.19 2.44
N ALA A 181 5.93 -6.15 2.77
CA ALA A 181 6.72 -6.12 3.99
C ALA A 181 8.19 -6.40 3.70
N GLY A 182 9.06 -5.49 4.12
CA GLY A 182 10.51 -5.72 4.09
C GLY A 182 10.92 -7.00 4.84
N PHE A 183 12.02 -7.60 4.37
CA PHE A 183 12.53 -8.93 4.77
C PHE A 183 12.74 -9.13 6.27
N GLN A 184 13.04 -8.08 7.02
CA GLN A 184 13.33 -8.17 8.44
C GLN A 184 12.11 -8.70 9.21
N ASN A 185 12.32 -9.76 10.00
CA ASN A 185 11.29 -10.42 10.80
C ASN A 185 10.06 -10.86 9.99
N TYR A 186 10.25 -11.21 8.72
CA TYR A 186 9.14 -11.53 7.81
C TYR A 186 8.20 -12.61 8.36
N ASP A 187 8.74 -13.72 8.86
CA ASP A 187 7.92 -14.85 9.31
C ASP A 187 7.03 -14.45 10.50
N ALA A 188 7.56 -13.67 11.44
CA ALA A 188 6.79 -13.10 12.55
C ALA A 188 5.74 -12.07 12.08
N LYS A 189 6.06 -11.25 11.07
CA LYS A 189 5.06 -10.35 10.46
C LYS A 189 3.94 -11.16 9.81
N ALA A 190 4.27 -12.22 9.08
CA ALA A 190 3.30 -13.10 8.43
C ALA A 190 2.33 -13.72 9.44
N GLU A 191 2.84 -14.25 10.55
CA GLU A 191 2.03 -14.76 11.67
C GLU A 191 1.09 -13.69 12.25
N GLN A 192 1.59 -12.47 12.45
CA GLN A 192 0.77 -11.35 12.93
C GLN A 192 -0.34 -10.98 11.94
N TYR A 193 -0.05 -10.94 10.63
CA TYR A 193 -1.07 -10.69 9.61
C TYR A 193 -2.12 -11.79 9.57
N ILE A 194 -1.74 -13.07 9.66
CA ILE A 194 -2.69 -14.19 9.72
C ILE A 194 -3.60 -14.07 10.96
N ALA A 195 -3.02 -13.79 12.12
CA ALA A 195 -3.79 -13.60 13.36
C ALA A 195 -4.74 -12.40 13.28
N SER A 196 -4.29 -11.27 12.73
CA SER A 196 -5.12 -10.09 12.50
C SER A 196 -6.21 -10.35 11.46
N PHE A 197 -5.92 -11.11 10.40
CA PHE A 197 -6.91 -11.49 9.40
C PHE A 197 -8.05 -12.30 10.02
N ALA A 198 -7.71 -13.31 10.83
CA ALA A 198 -8.72 -14.09 11.55
C ALA A 198 -9.64 -13.18 12.39
N LYS A 199 -9.08 -12.24 13.16
CA LYS A 199 -9.90 -11.29 13.95
C LYS A 199 -10.81 -10.41 13.09
N VAL A 200 -10.30 -9.85 12.01
CA VAL A 200 -11.00 -8.84 11.19
C VAL A 200 -12.05 -9.47 10.26
N PHE A 201 -11.75 -10.62 9.67
CA PHE A 201 -12.56 -11.19 8.59
C PHE A 201 -13.42 -12.40 9.01
N THR A 202 -13.27 -12.92 10.23
CA THR A 202 -14.09 -14.04 10.72
C THR A 202 -15.01 -13.68 11.87
N GLN A 203 -14.87 -12.49 12.48
CA GLN A 203 -15.79 -12.00 13.50
C GLN A 203 -16.97 -11.22 12.88
N ASP A 204 -17.79 -11.91 12.10
CA ASP A 204 -19.12 -11.43 11.66
C ASP A 204 -20.20 -12.45 12.15
N GLU A 205 -20.10 -12.92 13.40
CA GLU A 205 -21.18 -13.62 14.11
C GLU A 205 -21.65 -12.79 15.31
N PHE A 206 -22.52 -11.80 15.07
CA PHE A 206 -23.48 -11.31 16.07
C PHE A 206 -24.76 -10.83 15.38
#